data_AF-A0AAE8L5G5-F1
#
_entry.id   AF-A0AAE8L5G5-F1
#
_cell.length_a   1.000
_cell.length_b   1.000
_cell.length_c   1.000
_cell.angle_alpha   90.00
_cell.angle_beta   90.00
_cell.angle_gamma   90.00
#
_symmetry.space_group_name_H-M   'P 1'
#
loop_
_entity.id
_entity.type
_entity.pdbx_description
1 polymer ?
#
loop_
_entity_poly.entity_id
_entity_poly.type
_entity_poly.pdbx_seq_one_letter_code
_entity_poly.pdbx_strand_id
1 'polypeptide(L)'
;MTPFEKFMLQAQGRDPDLEEKLRAEQFRNIERYFRIVFGRSLRPDERQLVESIASALNTSVDDEYVMQIFIAGRGLEASHKLAEEVSDAKEAIIQTNGEQKKLYAKQSARDSWLIWACYILLLASIPTNVWIVRNVLHLSDRMDLIGSATER
;
A
#
# COMPACT_ATOMS: atom_id res chain seq x y z
N MET A 1 -25.15 -21.44 33.99
CA MET A 1 -24.66 -20.80 35.23
C MET A 1 -24.00 -21.84 36.10
N THR A 2 -22.95 -21.50 36.86
CA THR A 2 -22.29 -22.46 37.76
C THR A 2 -23.06 -22.65 39.08
N PRO A 3 -22.93 -23.79 39.77
CA PRO A 3 -23.57 -24.01 41.07
C PRO A 3 -23.19 -22.97 42.13
N PHE A 4 -21.95 -22.47 42.07
CA PHE A 4 -21.45 -21.43 42.95
C PHE A 4 -22.15 -20.08 42.73
N GLU A 5 -22.36 -19.67 41.47
CA GLU A 5 -23.10 -18.45 41.14
C GLU A 5 -24.56 -18.51 41.60
N LYS A 6 -25.23 -19.67 41.49
CA LYS A 6 -26.61 -19.84 41.99
C LYS A 6 -26.67 -19.61 43.50
N PHE A 7 -25.70 -20.16 44.24
CA PHE A 7 -25.61 -19.99 45.69
C PHE A 7 -25.36 -18.53 46.09
N MET A 8 -24.48 -17.83 45.38
CA MET A 8 -24.18 -16.42 45.62
C MET A 8 -25.39 -15.51 45.34
N LEU A 9 -26.15 -15.76 44.28
CA LEU A 9 -27.37 -14.99 43.99
C LEU A 9 -28.44 -15.23 45.06
N GLN A 10 -28.62 -16.49 45.49
CA GLN A 10 -29.58 -16.83 46.54
C GLN A 10 -29.20 -16.20 47.88
N ALA A 11 -27.91 -16.13 48.21
CA ALA A 11 -27.40 -15.46 49.41
C ALA A 11 -27.62 -13.93 49.39
N GLN A 12 -27.78 -13.33 48.21
CA GLN A 12 -28.11 -11.92 48.02
C GLN A 12 -29.63 -11.66 47.99
N GLY A 13 -30.46 -12.68 48.22
CA GLY A 13 -31.91 -12.59 48.13
C GLY A 13 -32.44 -12.47 46.70
N ARG A 14 -31.61 -12.76 45.69
CA ARG A 14 -32.01 -12.80 44.28
C ARG A 14 -32.41 -14.22 43.90
N ASP A 15 -33.48 -14.33 43.10
CA ASP A 15 -33.94 -15.60 42.58
C ASP A 15 -33.03 -16.03 41.40
N PRO A 16 -32.24 -17.12 41.55
CA PRO A 16 -31.32 -17.57 40.51
C PRO A 16 -32.04 -18.06 39.24
N ASP A 17 -33.28 -18.57 39.36
CA ASP A 17 -34.05 -19.06 38.22
C ASP A 17 -34.68 -17.89 37.44
N LEU A 18 -34.99 -16.79 38.12
CA LEU A 18 -35.42 -15.54 37.48
C LEU A 18 -34.27 -14.88 36.70
N GLU A 19 -33.08 -14.81 37.28
CA GLU A 19 -31.87 -14.30 36.62
C GLU A 19 -31.49 -15.14 35.40
N GLU A 20 -31.60 -16.47 35.49
CA GLU A 20 -31.34 -17.37 34.35
C GLU A 20 -32.34 -17.16 33.21
N LYS A 21 -33.62 -16.92 33.52
CA LYS A 21 -34.65 -16.56 32.52
C LYS A 21 -34.40 -15.19 31.90
N LEU A 22 -34.09 -14.17 32.71
CA LEU A 22 -33.81 -12.82 32.23
C LEU A 22 -32.59 -12.80 31.28
N ARG A 23 -31.51 -13.51 31.63
CA ARG A 23 -30.36 -13.67 30.73
C ARG A 23 -30.76 -14.38 29.43
N ALA A 24 -31.53 -15.46 29.52
CA ALA A 24 -31.97 -16.21 28.34
C ALA A 24 -32.89 -15.39 27.40
N GLU A 25 -33.71 -14.49 27.95
CA GLU A 25 -34.53 -13.55 27.17
C GLU A 25 -33.68 -12.44 26.54
N GLN A 26 -32.73 -11.89 27.29
CA GLN A 26 -31.79 -10.88 26.80
C GLN A 26 -30.99 -11.38 25.59
N PHE A 27 -30.44 -12.59 25.66
CA PHE A 27 -29.73 -13.19 24.52
C PHE A 27 -30.62 -13.42 23.31
N ARG A 28 -31.89 -13.80 23.53
CA ARG A 28 -32.86 -13.95 22.44
C ARG A 28 -33.16 -12.62 21.75
N ASN A 29 -33.23 -11.53 22.51
CA ASN A 29 -33.42 -10.19 21.97
C ASN A 29 -32.19 -9.72 21.16
N ILE A 30 -30.98 -9.90 21.70
CA ILE A 30 -29.75 -9.51 20.99
C ILE A 30 -29.60 -10.31 19.68
N GLU A 31 -29.87 -11.62 19.70
CA GLU A 31 -29.80 -12.45 18.50
C GLU A 31 -30.84 -12.04 17.44
N ARG A 32 -32.03 -11.62 17.88
CA ARG A 32 -33.05 -11.05 17.01
C ARG A 32 -32.59 -9.72 16.41
N TYR A 33 -32.06 -8.80 17.20
CA TYR A 33 -31.55 -7.51 16.73
C TYR A 33 -30.42 -7.69 15.72
N PHE A 34 -29.46 -8.56 16.01
CA PHE A 34 -28.36 -8.86 15.11
C PHE A 34 -28.86 -9.44 13.78
N ARG A 35 -29.87 -10.32 13.82
CA ARG A 35 -30.48 -10.86 12.60
C ARG A 35 -31.20 -9.78 11.79
N ILE A 36 -31.83 -8.80 12.43
CA ILE A 36 -32.46 -7.66 11.74
C ILE A 36 -31.40 -6.79 11.06
N VAL A 37 -30.29 -6.48 11.75
CA VAL A 37 -29.25 -5.59 11.23
C VAL A 37 -28.38 -6.26 10.15
N PHE A 38 -28.01 -7.53 10.36
CA PHE A 38 -27.03 -8.23 9.52
C PHE A 38 -27.62 -9.32 8.62
N GLY A 39 -28.91 -9.61 8.73
CA GLY A 39 -29.58 -10.66 7.93
C GLY A 39 -29.14 -12.09 8.25
N ARG A 40 -28.34 -12.29 9.31
CA ARG A 40 -27.79 -13.61 9.70
C ARG A 40 -27.78 -13.77 11.21
N SER A 41 -27.69 -15.00 11.69
CA SER A 41 -27.49 -15.30 13.12
C SER A 41 -26.08 -14.92 13.58
N LEU A 42 -25.90 -14.67 14.89
CA LEU A 42 -24.57 -14.52 15.48
C LEU A 42 -23.80 -15.83 15.35
N ARG A 43 -22.51 -15.71 15.04
CA ARG A 43 -21.57 -16.83 15.13
C ARG A 43 -21.11 -17.02 16.59
N PRO A 44 -20.54 -18.19 16.94
CA PRO A 44 -20.15 -18.48 18.32
C PRO A 44 -19.11 -17.51 18.90
N ASP A 45 -18.16 -17.07 18.08
CA ASP A 45 -17.13 -16.07 18.39
C ASP A 45 -17.75 -14.67 18.64
N GLU A 46 -18.69 -14.27 17.79
CA GLU A 46 -19.41 -13.00 17.93
C GLU A 46 -20.29 -12.99 19.18
N ARG A 47 -20.87 -14.14 19.51
CA ARG A 47 -21.68 -14.33 20.71
C ARG A 47 -20.85 -14.14 21.98
N GLN A 48 -19.64 -14.70 22.04
CA GLN A 48 -18.72 -14.49 23.17
C GLN A 48 -18.32 -13.01 23.32
N LEU A 49 -18.11 -12.31 22.20
CA LEU A 49 -17.81 -10.87 22.21
C LEU A 49 -18.98 -10.06 22.76
N VAL A 50 -20.19 -10.31 22.28
CA VAL A 50 -21.41 -9.66 22.77
C VAL A 50 -21.66 -9.97 24.24
N GLU A 51 -21.45 -11.22 24.68
CA GLU A 51 -21.51 -11.63 26.08
C GLU A 51 -20.50 -10.88 26.95
N SER A 52 -19.26 -10.73 26.47
CA SER A 52 -18.23 -10.00 27.20
C SER A 52 -18.57 -8.51 27.32
N ILE A 53 -19.08 -7.88 26.26
CA ILE A 53 -19.54 -6.48 26.27
C ILE A 53 -20.72 -6.30 27.23
N ALA A 54 -21.73 -7.19 27.16
CA ALA A 54 -22.88 -7.16 28.05
C ALA A 54 -22.49 -7.37 29.52
N SER A 55 -21.52 -8.25 29.79
CA SER A 55 -20.99 -8.47 31.14
C SER A 55 -20.19 -7.26 31.66
N ALA A 56 -19.42 -6.61 30.78
CA ALA A 56 -18.60 -5.45 31.12
C ALA A 56 -19.45 -4.20 31.39
N LEU A 57 -20.58 -4.05 30.68
CA LEU A 57 -21.49 -2.92 30.84
C LEU A 57 -22.42 -3.04 32.06
N ASN A 58 -22.43 -4.20 32.72
CA ASN A 58 -23.40 -4.57 33.75
C ASN A 58 -24.83 -4.60 33.17
N THR A 59 -25.59 -5.62 33.50
CA THR A 59 -26.80 -6.08 32.76
C THR A 59 -28.00 -5.11 32.71
N SER A 60 -27.84 -3.86 33.16
CA SER A 60 -28.85 -2.80 33.08
C SER A 60 -28.82 -1.97 31.79
N VAL A 61 -27.84 -2.19 30.92
CA VAL A 61 -27.67 -1.41 29.68
C VAL A 61 -28.46 -2.05 28.53
N ASP A 62 -29.17 -1.22 27.76
CA ASP A 62 -30.02 -1.62 26.64
C ASP A 62 -29.28 -2.50 25.63
N ASP A 63 -29.93 -3.56 25.14
CA ASP A 63 -29.41 -4.50 24.13
C ASP A 63 -29.00 -3.77 22.84
N GLU A 64 -29.68 -2.65 22.53
CA GLU A 64 -29.31 -1.78 21.41
C GLU A 64 -27.91 -1.16 21.59
N TYR A 65 -27.59 -0.72 22.81
CA TYR A 65 -26.32 -0.06 23.11
C TYR A 65 -25.15 -1.05 23.10
N VAL A 66 -25.36 -2.25 23.65
CA VAL A 66 -24.40 -3.38 23.53
C VAL A 66 -24.10 -3.65 22.06
N MET A 67 -25.12 -3.60 21.21
CA MET A 67 -24.96 -3.84 19.78
C MET A 67 -24.25 -2.71 19.05
N GLN A 68 -24.52 -1.45 19.38
CA GLN A 68 -23.79 -0.32 18.82
C GLN A 68 -22.28 -0.42 19.11
N ILE A 69 -21.90 -0.82 20.33
CA ILE A 69 -20.48 -1.04 20.70
C ILE A 69 -19.87 -2.18 19.90
N PHE A 70 -20.59 -3.30 19.75
CA PHE A 70 -20.13 -4.42 18.93
C PHE A 70 -19.89 -4.01 17.47
N ILE A 71 -20.82 -3.28 16.86
CA ILE A 71 -20.71 -2.79 15.48
C ILE A 71 -19.55 -1.80 15.35
N ALA A 72 -19.44 -0.84 16.27
CA ALA A 72 -18.37 0.14 16.27
C ALA A 72 -16.99 -0.53 16.39
N GLY A 73 -16.84 -1.52 17.27
CA GLY A 73 -15.61 -2.29 17.42
C GLY A 73 -15.20 -3.02 16.14
N ARG A 74 -16.16 -3.66 15.46
CA ARG A 74 -15.91 -4.34 14.18
C ARG A 74 -15.62 -3.37 13.05
N GLY A 75 -16.27 -2.21 13.03
CA GLY A 75 -15.98 -1.13 12.11
C GLY A 75 -14.55 -0.58 12.29
N LEU A 76 -14.09 -0.47 13.53
CA LEU A 76 -12.74 -0.03 13.87
C LEU A 76 -11.69 -1.04 13.39
N GLU A 77 -11.91 -2.33 13.65
CA GLU A 77 -11.03 -3.42 13.23
C GLU A 77 -10.93 -3.51 11.70
N ALA A 78 -12.06 -3.42 11.00
CA ALA A 78 -12.10 -3.38 9.54
C ALA A 78 -11.38 -2.14 8.98
N SER A 79 -11.56 -0.97 9.61
CA SER A 79 -10.91 0.27 9.19
C SER A 79 -9.40 0.22 9.40
N HIS A 80 -8.94 -0.39 10.50
CA HIS A 80 -7.52 -0.55 10.78
C HIS A 80 -6.85 -1.48 9.77
N LYS A 81 -7.51 -2.59 9.43
CA LYS A 81 -7.04 -3.51 8.39
C LYS A 81 -6.99 -2.85 7.01
N LEU A 82 -8.00 -2.06 6.66
CA LEU A 82 -8.02 -1.31 5.41
C LEU A 82 -6.92 -0.24 5.37
N ALA A 83 -6.64 0.42 6.50
CA ALA A 83 -5.57 1.40 6.61
C ALA A 83 -4.19 0.74 6.46
N GLU A 84 -4.01 -0.47 7.00
CA GLU A 84 -2.80 -1.28 6.82
C GLU A 84 -2.62 -1.69 5.35
N GLU A 85 -3.67 -2.22 4.70
CA GLU A 85 -3.64 -2.57 3.28
C GLU A 85 -3.35 -1.35 2.37
N VAL A 86 -3.91 -0.18 2.71
CA VAL A 86 -3.64 1.08 1.99
C VAL A 86 -2.22 1.58 2.25
N SER A 87 -1.69 1.42 3.47
CA SER A 87 -0.31 1.75 3.80
C SER A 87 0.68 0.87 3.03
N ASP A 88 0.43 -0.43 2.97
CA ASP A 88 1.24 -1.38 2.22
C ASP A 88 1.19 -1.11 0.71
N ALA A 89 0.00 -0.82 0.17
CA ALA A 89 -0.16 -0.42 -1.22
C ALA A 89 0.58 0.88 -1.54
N LYS A 90 0.54 1.87 -0.63
CA LYS A 90 1.30 3.13 -0.77
C LYS A 90 2.80 2.87 -0.77
N GLU A 91 3.31 2.02 0.11
CA GLU A 91 4.73 1.68 0.18
C GLU A 91 5.20 0.97 -1.11
N ALA A 92 4.40 0.05 -1.64
CA ALA A 92 4.66 -0.60 -2.92
C ALA A 92 4.67 0.40 -4.10
N ILE A 93 3.78 1.39 -4.10
CA ILE A 93 3.76 2.46 -5.11
C ILE A 93 4.99 3.36 -5.00
N ILE A 94 5.44 3.68 -3.78
CA ILE A 94 6.65 4.48 -3.57
C ILE A 94 7.90 3.73 -4.03
N GLN A 95 8.01 2.43 -3.73
CA GLN A 95 9.12 1.60 -4.18
C GLN A 95 9.17 1.51 -5.71
N THR A 96 8.04 1.21 -6.36
CA THR A 96 7.96 1.14 -7.83
C THR A 96 8.25 2.48 -8.50
N ASN A 97 7.79 3.61 -7.94
CA ASN A 97 8.16 4.94 -8.45
C ASN A 97 9.66 5.25 -8.25
N GLY A 98 10.25 4.84 -7.13
CA GLY A 98 11.68 4.98 -6.87
C GLY A 98 12.54 4.21 -7.88
N GLU A 99 12.14 2.98 -8.21
CA GLU A 99 12.77 2.15 -9.23
C GLU A 99 12.63 2.75 -10.63
N GLN A 100 11.43 3.22 -10.99
CA GLN A 100 11.21 3.89 -12.27
C GLN A 100 12.06 5.16 -12.40
N LYS A 101 12.11 6.00 -11.36
CA LYS A 101 12.95 7.22 -11.36
C LYS A 101 14.44 6.89 -11.53
N LYS A 102 14.92 5.79 -10.92
CA LYS A 102 16.29 5.31 -11.06
C LYS A 102 16.58 4.80 -12.48
N LEU A 103 15.62 4.10 -13.10
CA LEU A 103 15.73 3.65 -14.49
C LEU A 103 15.74 4.83 -15.48
N TYR A 104 14.84 5.80 -15.31
CA TYR A 104 14.82 7.02 -16.13
C TYR A 104 16.08 7.86 -15.98
N ALA A 105 16.61 8.01 -14.75
CA ALA A 105 17.87 8.72 -14.53
C ALA A 105 19.06 8.02 -15.21
N LYS A 106 19.11 6.68 -15.15
CA LYS A 106 20.15 5.89 -15.82
C LYS A 106 20.07 6.00 -17.34
N GLN A 107 18.86 5.99 -17.90
CA GLN A 107 18.65 6.14 -19.34
C GLN A 107 18.99 7.57 -19.82
N SER A 108 18.54 8.59 -19.10
CA SER A 108 18.84 10.00 -19.42
C SER A 108 20.35 10.28 -19.37
N ALA A 109 21.08 9.73 -18.40
CA ALA A 109 22.53 9.86 -18.32
C ALA A 109 23.25 9.20 -19.51
N ARG A 110 22.75 8.04 -19.97
CA ARG A 110 23.29 7.34 -21.15
C ARG A 110 23.05 8.13 -22.43
N ASP A 111 21.84 8.67 -22.61
CA ASP A 111 21.48 9.44 -23.80
C ASP A 111 22.26 10.76 -23.86
N SER A 112 22.46 11.43 -22.72
CA SER A 112 23.32 12.62 -22.63
C SER A 112 24.77 12.34 -23.02
N TRP A 113 25.33 11.21 -22.54
CA TRP A 113 26.69 10.80 -22.91
C TRP A 113 26.82 10.48 -24.40
N LEU A 114 25.83 9.81 -25.00
CA LEU A 114 25.81 9.53 -26.43
C LEU A 114 25.74 10.81 -27.27
N ILE A 115 24.94 11.79 -26.85
CA ILE A 115 24.87 13.11 -27.51
C ILE A 115 26.23 13.82 -27.47
N TRP A 116 26.89 13.83 -26.32
CA TRP A 116 28.24 14.40 -26.19
C TRP A 116 29.28 13.67 -27.03
N ALA A 117 29.22 12.33 -27.09
CA ALA A 117 30.10 11.54 -27.94
C ALA A 117 29.91 11.88 -29.44
N CYS A 118 28.66 12.00 -29.89
CA CYS A 118 28.36 12.44 -31.26
C CYS A 118 28.87 13.86 -31.54
N TYR A 119 28.75 14.77 -30.58
CA TYR A 119 29.27 16.14 -30.72
C TYR A 119 30.80 16.18 -30.86
N ILE A 120 31.51 15.39 -30.06
CA ILE A 120 32.98 15.27 -30.15
C ILE A 120 33.40 14.69 -31.50
N LEU A 121 32.70 13.66 -31.99
CA LEU A 121 32.98 13.06 -33.31
C LEU A 121 32.77 14.07 -34.45
N LEU A 122 31.70 14.87 -34.39
CA LEU A 122 31.46 15.94 -35.35
C LEU A 122 32.58 16.98 -35.30
N LEU A 123 32.98 17.44 -34.12
CA LEU A 123 34.08 18.39 -33.98
C LEU A 123 35.42 17.82 -34.46
N ALA A 124 35.67 16.52 -34.27
CA ALA A 124 36.88 15.86 -34.74
C ALA A 124 36.92 15.70 -36.27
N SER A 125 35.76 15.56 -36.92
CA SER A 125 35.68 15.39 -38.38
C SER A 125 36.10 16.64 -39.18
N ILE A 126 35.84 17.83 -38.63
CA ILE A 126 36.15 19.12 -39.27
C ILE A 126 37.67 19.32 -39.49
N PRO A 127 38.54 19.23 -38.46
CA PRO A 127 39.98 19.42 -38.64
C PRO A 127 40.60 18.29 -39.49
N THR A 128 40.08 17.06 -39.42
CA THR A 128 40.55 15.96 -40.29
C THR A 128 40.29 16.28 -41.76
N ASN A 129 39.09 16.76 -42.10
CA ASN A 129 38.77 17.14 -43.48
C ASN A 129 39.61 18.31 -43.98
N VAL A 130 39.82 19.35 -43.14
CA VAL A 130 40.68 20.49 -43.48
C VAL A 130 42.13 20.05 -43.70
N TRP A 131 42.64 19.13 -42.87
CA TRP A 131 43.99 18.59 -43.00
C TRP A 131 44.17 17.76 -44.27
N ILE A 132 43.17 16.95 -44.64
CA ILE A 132 43.18 16.17 -45.90
C ILE A 132 43.23 17.12 -47.10
N VAL A 133 42.35 18.13 -47.16
CA VAL A 133 42.32 19.10 -48.27
C VAL A 133 43.66 19.85 -48.39
N ARG A 134 44.25 20.26 -47.26
CA ARG A 134 45.54 20.95 -47.24
C ARG A 134 46.68 20.08 -47.78
N ASN A 135 46.70 18.79 -47.42
CA ASN A 135 47.70 17.86 -47.94
C ASN A 135 47.52 17.59 -49.43
N VAL A 136 46.27 17.45 -49.90
CA VAL A 136 45.97 17.27 -51.34
C VAL A 136 46.42 18.49 -52.15
N LEU A 137 46.14 19.70 -51.67
CA LEU A 137 46.60 20.94 -52.32
C LEU A 137 48.13 21.06 -52.34
N HIS A 138 48.80 20.73 -51.24
CA HIS A 138 50.26 20.77 -51.16
C HIS A 138 50.93 19.68 -52.03
N LEU A 139 50.27 18.53 -52.23
CA LEU A 139 50.70 17.50 -53.18
C LEU A 139 50.50 17.94 -54.63
N SER A 140 49.36 18.57 -54.94
CA SER A 140 49.07 19.10 -56.28
C SER A 140 50.09 20.16 -56.71
N ASP A 141 50.38 21.12 -55.84
CA ASP A 141 51.35 22.20 -56.11
C ASP A 141 52.76 21.65 -56.37
N ARG A 142 53.17 20.60 -55.64
CA ARG A 142 54.44 19.91 -55.89
C ARG A 142 54.45 19.12 -57.20
N MET A 143 53.33 18.51 -57.59
CA MET A 143 53.23 17.80 -58.87
C MET A 143 53.29 18.77 -60.06
N ASP A 144 52.64 19.94 -59.97
CA ASP A 144 52.69 20.98 -61.00
C ASP A 144 54.10 21.58 -61.15
N LEU A 145 54.81 21.77 -60.03
CA LEU A 145 56.23 22.19 -60.03
C LEU A 145 57.17 21.14 -60.64
N ILE A 146 56.92 19.85 -60.41
CA ILE A 146 57.71 18.77 -61.00
C ILE A 146 57.38 18.61 -62.50
N GLY A 147 56.11 18.72 -62.89
CA GLY A 147 55.68 18.68 -64.29
C GLY A 147 56.31 19.81 -65.12
N SER A 148 56.27 21.04 -64.60
CA SER A 148 56.89 22.21 -65.26
C SER A 148 58.42 22.20 -65.27
N ALA A 149 59.07 21.48 -64.35
CA ALA A 149 60.52 21.28 -64.37
C ALA A 149 60.99 20.18 -65.34
N THR A 150 60.08 19.29 -65.75
CA THR A 150 60.38 18.15 -66.66
C THR A 150 60.11 18.51 -68.13
N GLU A 151 59.39 19.60 -68.41
CA GLU A 151 59.14 20.14 -69.77
C GLU A 151 60.22 21.12 -70.27
N ARG A 152 61.39 21.20 -69.61
CA ARG A 152 62.52 22.05 -70.02
C ARG A 152 63.74 21.22 -70.41
#